data_AF-A0A2U1NC98-F1
#
_entry.id   AF-A0A2U1NC98-F1
#
_cell.length_a   1.000
_cell.length_b   1.000
_cell.length_c   1.000
_cell.angle_alpha   90.00
_cell.angle_beta   90.00
_cell.angle_gamma   90.00
#
_symmetry.space_group_name_H-M   'P 1'
#
loop_
_entity.id
_entity.type
_entity.pdbx_description
1 polymer ?
#
loop_
_entity_poly.entity_id
_entity_poly.type
_entity_poly.pdbx_seq_one_letter_code
_entity_poly.pdbx_strand_id
1 'polypeptide(L)'
;MFLRAPATLLHRTGVISGENLTGKPVSPPSVVVCAAAKGSSNNRPITGVVFEPFEEVKKELNLVPNVPQQSLARQKYADDSESVINEQINVEYNVSYVYHAMYAYFDRDNVALKGLAKFFKESSEEEREHAEKFMEYQNKRGGKVKLQSILMPLSEFDHAEKGDALYAMELALSLEKLTNEKLLHAHAGCQDGRAEWARATSIMFLRAPATLLHRTGVISGENLTGKSVSPPSVVVCAAAKGSSNNRPITGVVFEPFEEVKKELNLVPNVPQQSLARQKYADDSESVINEQINVEYNVSYVYHAMYAYFDRDNVALKGLAKFFKESSEEEREHAEKFMEYQNKRGGKVKLQSILMPLSEFDHAEKGDALYAMELALSLEKLTNEKLLHAHAVANKNNDVQLADFIESEFLGEQVEAIKKISEYVAQLRRVGKGHGVWHFDQMLLNEEAVV
;
A
#
# COMPACT_ATOMS: atom_id res chain seq x y z
N MET A 1 -23.43 -5.43 -0.34
CA MET A 1 -24.50 -4.86 0.52
C MET A 1 -24.89 -5.90 1.57
N PHE A 2 -24.24 -5.92 2.75
CA PHE A 2 -24.85 -6.49 3.96
C PHE A 2 -24.21 -5.83 5.19
N LEU A 3 -25.01 -4.96 5.80
CA LEU A 3 -24.86 -4.39 7.13
C LEU A 3 -25.50 -5.35 8.16
N ARG A 4 -24.87 -5.48 9.34
CA ARG A 4 -25.41 -5.43 10.73
C ARG A 4 -26.87 -5.88 10.97
N ALA A 5 -27.27 -6.63 12.00
CA ALA A 5 -26.89 -6.73 13.42
C ALA A 5 -27.71 -7.90 14.09
N PRO A 6 -28.03 -7.92 15.40
CA PRO A 6 -27.22 -8.38 16.54
C PRO A 6 -27.93 -9.47 17.42
N ALA A 7 -27.23 -10.03 18.40
CA ALA A 7 -27.85 -10.85 19.46
C ALA A 7 -27.81 -10.14 20.82
N THR A 8 -29.00 -10.05 21.42
CA THR A 8 -29.41 -9.28 22.60
C THR A 8 -29.06 -9.93 23.94
N LEU A 9 -28.87 -9.03 24.92
CA LEU A 9 -28.95 -9.25 26.36
C LEU A 9 -30.13 -10.15 26.80
N LEU A 10 -29.86 -11.01 27.79
CA LEU A 10 -30.89 -11.56 28.67
C LEU A 10 -30.51 -11.26 30.12
N HIS A 11 -31.28 -10.37 30.73
CA HIS A 11 -31.27 -10.08 32.16
C HIS A 11 -32.56 -10.67 32.75
N ARG A 12 -32.47 -11.56 33.74
CA ARG A 12 -33.54 -11.73 34.73
C ARG A 12 -32.98 -12.14 36.09
N THR A 13 -33.41 -11.32 37.05
CA THR A 13 -33.15 -11.24 38.48
C THR A 13 -33.62 -12.43 39.30
N GLY A 14 -32.92 -12.72 40.40
CA GLY A 14 -33.40 -13.53 41.52
C GLY A 14 -32.53 -13.32 42.76
N VAL A 15 -32.99 -12.48 43.69
CA VAL A 15 -32.46 -12.28 45.05
C VAL A 15 -32.94 -13.42 45.95
N ILE A 16 -32.12 -13.91 46.89
CA ILE A 16 -32.49 -14.25 48.29
C ILE A 16 -31.22 -14.52 49.12
N SER A 17 -31.31 -14.09 50.37
CA SER A 17 -30.37 -14.02 51.49
C SER A 17 -29.66 -15.32 51.89
N GLY A 18 -28.51 -15.15 52.55
CA GLY A 18 -27.68 -16.25 53.04
C GLY A 18 -28.15 -16.92 54.33
N GLU A 19 -27.50 -18.04 54.62
CA GLU A 19 -27.32 -18.62 55.95
C GLU A 19 -26.07 -19.52 55.93
N ASN A 20 -25.24 -19.37 56.97
CA ASN A 20 -24.11 -20.24 57.29
C ASN A 20 -24.59 -21.67 57.53
N LEU A 21 -23.77 -22.69 57.23
CA LEU A 21 -23.48 -23.83 58.11
C LEU A 21 -22.37 -24.74 57.50
N THR A 22 -21.60 -25.33 58.41
CA THR A 22 -20.29 -25.99 58.30
C THR A 22 -20.30 -27.40 57.69
N GLY A 23 -19.26 -27.78 56.93
CA GLY A 23 -19.00 -29.17 56.52
C GLY A 23 -17.62 -29.39 55.86
N LYS A 24 -16.87 -30.42 56.32
CA LYS A 24 -15.44 -30.74 56.11
C LYS A 24 -15.03 -31.13 54.66
N PRO A 25 -13.71 -31.07 54.31
CA PRO A 25 -13.21 -31.48 52.99
C PRO A 25 -12.88 -32.99 52.92
N VAL A 26 -13.11 -33.59 51.74
CA VAL A 26 -12.79 -34.99 51.41
C VAL A 26 -11.83 -35.00 50.21
N SER A 27 -10.65 -35.61 50.38
CA SER A 27 -9.75 -36.10 49.30
C SER A 27 -10.05 -37.58 49.04
N PRO A 28 -9.77 -38.19 47.86
CA PRO A 28 -8.42 -38.73 47.51
C PRO A 28 -8.26 -38.94 45.96
N PRO A 29 -7.40 -39.83 45.39
CA PRO A 29 -6.22 -40.54 45.91
C PRO A 29 -4.94 -40.40 45.05
N SER A 30 -3.80 -40.61 45.71
CA SER A 30 -2.47 -40.84 45.14
C SER A 30 -2.26 -42.33 44.80
N VAL A 31 -1.73 -42.62 43.62
CA VAL A 31 -1.13 -43.93 43.27
C VAL A 31 0.37 -43.75 43.11
N VAL A 32 1.12 -44.53 43.88
CA VAL A 32 2.57 -44.62 43.90
C VAL A 32 3.02 -45.67 42.89
N VAL A 33 4.01 -45.37 42.05
CA VAL A 33 4.86 -46.40 41.42
C VAL A 33 6.33 -46.03 41.65
N CYS A 34 7.04 -47.00 42.21
CA CYS A 34 8.40 -46.92 42.75
C CYS A 34 9.48 -46.69 41.69
N ALA A 35 10.56 -46.01 42.10
CA ALA A 35 11.82 -45.93 41.37
C ALA A 35 12.78 -47.05 41.79
N ALA A 36 13.58 -47.57 40.85
CA ALA A 36 14.86 -48.21 41.17
C ALA A 36 15.89 -48.15 40.01
N ALA A 37 17.08 -47.64 40.36
CA ALA A 37 18.43 -47.95 39.88
C ALA A 37 19.01 -47.38 38.55
N LYS A 38 19.94 -46.42 38.78
CA LYS A 38 21.22 -46.06 38.10
C LYS A 38 21.59 -46.69 36.74
N GLY A 39 21.91 -45.81 35.78
CA GLY A 39 22.78 -46.10 34.62
C GLY A 39 23.01 -44.87 33.74
N SER A 40 24.27 -44.51 33.50
CA SER A 40 24.70 -43.42 32.61
C SER A 40 24.47 -43.79 31.13
N SER A 41 23.82 -42.92 30.36
CA SER A 41 24.20 -42.58 28.96
C SER A 41 23.18 -41.62 28.34
N ASN A 42 23.69 -40.69 27.55
CA ASN A 42 22.93 -39.73 26.75
C ASN A 42 21.80 -40.40 25.97
N ASN A 43 20.56 -40.09 26.30
CA ASN A 43 19.42 -40.38 25.43
C ASN A 43 18.40 -39.25 25.55
N ARG A 44 18.46 -38.25 24.66
CA ARG A 44 17.32 -37.36 24.42
C ARG A 44 16.33 -38.16 23.55
N PRO A 45 15.09 -38.43 24.00
CA PRO A 45 14.10 -39.01 23.12
C PRO A 45 13.74 -37.96 22.06
N ILE A 46 13.81 -38.33 20.79
CA ILE A 46 13.20 -37.56 19.70
C ILE A 46 11.69 -37.79 19.82
N THR A 47 11.01 -36.95 20.60
CA THR A 47 9.55 -36.95 20.68
C THR A 47 9.01 -36.17 19.50
N GLY A 48 8.34 -36.86 18.57
CA GLY A 48 7.67 -36.31 17.39
C GLY A 48 6.39 -35.52 17.70
N VAL A 49 6.43 -34.65 18.70
CA VAL A 49 5.37 -33.69 19.00
C VAL A 49 5.89 -32.31 18.63
N VAL A 50 5.33 -31.74 17.55
CA VAL A 50 5.80 -30.47 16.95
C VAL A 50 5.10 -29.26 17.57
N PHE A 51 3.93 -29.46 18.20
CA PHE A 51 3.13 -28.41 18.81
C PHE A 51 2.29 -29.00 19.96
N GLU A 52 2.46 -28.46 21.17
CA GLU A 52 1.70 -28.84 22.37
C GLU A 52 0.87 -27.65 22.86
N PRO A 53 -0.37 -27.46 22.37
CA PRO A 53 -1.13 -26.23 22.58
C PRO A 53 -1.29 -25.85 24.06
N PHE A 54 -1.53 -26.82 24.93
CA PHE A 54 -1.75 -26.57 26.35
C PHE A 54 -0.46 -26.28 27.14
N GLU A 55 0.67 -26.87 26.77
CA GLU A 55 1.96 -26.59 27.42
C GLU A 55 2.60 -25.30 26.90
N GLU A 56 2.35 -24.95 25.64
CA GLU A 56 2.78 -23.68 25.05
C GLU A 56 1.95 -22.50 25.58
N VAL A 57 0.62 -22.64 25.65
CA VAL A 57 -0.27 -21.60 26.22
C VAL A 57 -0.03 -21.40 27.71
N LYS A 58 0.42 -22.41 28.48
CA LYS A 58 0.82 -22.24 29.89
C LYS A 58 1.94 -21.21 30.07
N LYS A 59 2.88 -21.10 29.12
CA LYS A 59 3.93 -20.06 29.14
C LYS A 59 3.36 -18.68 28.82
N GLU A 60 2.35 -18.61 27.95
CA GLU A 60 1.67 -17.35 27.57
C GLU A 60 0.62 -16.89 28.57
N LEU A 61 0.03 -17.79 29.36
CA LEU A 61 -0.90 -17.47 30.46
C LEU A 61 -0.24 -16.57 31.52
N ASN A 62 1.08 -16.70 31.73
CA ASN A 62 1.85 -15.81 32.60
C ASN A 62 2.11 -14.42 31.98
N LEU A 63 1.89 -14.26 30.67
CA LEU A 63 1.99 -12.99 29.94
C LEU A 63 0.66 -12.24 29.89
N VAL A 64 -0.46 -12.87 30.27
CA VAL A 64 -1.76 -12.21 30.40
C VAL A 64 -1.66 -11.19 31.54
N PRO A 65 -1.80 -9.88 31.26
CA PRO A 65 -1.66 -8.88 32.29
C PRO A 65 -2.73 -9.03 33.39
N ASN A 66 -2.30 -9.15 34.64
CA ASN A 66 -3.20 -9.11 35.82
C ASN A 66 -3.47 -7.68 36.32
N VAL A 67 -2.99 -6.66 35.59
CA VAL A 67 -3.10 -5.25 35.95
C VAL A 67 -4.28 -4.63 35.19
N PRO A 68 -5.24 -3.93 35.86
CA PRO A 68 -6.46 -3.40 35.24
C PRO A 68 -6.30 -2.40 34.08
N GLN A 69 -5.08 -1.97 33.75
CA GLN A 69 -4.80 -0.86 32.82
C GLN A 69 -3.99 -1.26 31.58
N GLN A 70 -3.67 -2.56 31.44
CA GLN A 70 -2.90 -3.09 30.30
C GLN A 70 -3.83 -3.84 29.36
N SER A 71 -3.73 -3.57 28.05
CA SER A 71 -4.59 -4.20 27.05
C SER A 71 -4.25 -5.69 26.93
N LEU A 72 -5.28 -6.54 26.98
CA LEU A 72 -5.17 -7.98 26.75
C LEU A 72 -4.80 -8.32 25.30
N ALA A 73 -5.03 -7.39 24.36
CA ALA A 73 -4.66 -7.55 22.96
C ALA A 73 -3.18 -7.22 22.68
N ARG A 74 -2.44 -6.65 23.65
CA ARG A 74 -1.05 -6.24 23.44
C ARG A 74 -0.13 -7.47 23.38
N GLN A 75 0.17 -7.91 22.17
CA GLN A 75 1.09 -9.02 21.91
C GLN A 75 2.15 -8.59 20.91
N LYS A 76 3.43 -8.69 21.32
CA LYS A 76 4.59 -8.28 20.49
C LYS A 76 4.44 -6.87 19.89
N TYR A 77 3.80 -5.96 20.61
CA TYR A 77 3.61 -4.58 20.19
C TYR A 77 4.50 -3.67 21.05
N ALA A 78 5.59 -3.19 20.45
CA ALA A 78 6.62 -2.42 21.14
C ALA A 78 6.14 -0.98 21.40
N ASP A 79 6.66 -0.38 22.49
CA ASP A 79 6.33 0.99 22.86
C ASP A 79 6.76 1.99 21.78
N ASP A 80 7.84 1.72 21.05
CA ASP A 80 8.31 2.51 19.91
C ASP A 80 7.30 2.48 18.75
N SER A 81 6.74 1.31 18.42
CA SER A 81 5.70 1.18 17.40
C SER A 81 4.43 1.94 17.79
N GLU A 82 4.07 1.90 19.08
CA GLU A 82 2.96 2.70 19.62
C GLU A 82 3.25 4.20 19.56
N SER A 83 4.48 4.63 19.83
CA SER A 83 4.88 6.03 19.77
C SER A 83 4.80 6.56 18.34
N VAL A 84 5.33 5.80 17.39
CA VAL A 84 5.35 6.14 15.96
C VAL A 84 3.94 6.24 15.36
N ILE A 85 3.05 5.29 15.69
CA ILE A 85 1.64 5.37 15.24
C ILE A 85 0.95 6.58 15.85
N ASN A 86 1.18 6.88 17.13
CA ASN A 86 0.63 8.08 17.75
C ASN A 86 1.13 9.37 17.11
N GLU A 87 2.42 9.43 16.75
CA GLU A 87 2.97 10.55 15.98
C GLU A 87 2.23 10.72 14.64
N GLN A 88 2.10 9.63 13.86
CA GLN A 88 1.40 9.69 12.57
C GLN A 88 -0.07 10.08 12.71
N ILE A 89 -0.82 9.56 13.71
CA ILE A 89 -2.21 9.99 13.99
C ILE A 89 -2.29 11.50 14.15
N ASN A 90 -1.35 12.11 14.87
CA ASN A 90 -1.34 13.55 15.08
C ASN A 90 -0.92 14.32 13.82
N VAL A 91 -0.03 13.78 12.98
CA VAL A 91 0.29 14.34 11.66
C VAL A 91 -0.98 14.42 10.81
N GLU A 92 -1.71 13.31 10.65
CA GLU A 92 -2.94 13.27 9.84
C GLU A 92 -4.01 14.27 10.32
N TYR A 93 -4.23 14.35 11.64
CA TYR A 93 -5.17 15.34 12.19
C TYR A 93 -4.74 16.78 11.97
N ASN A 94 -3.44 17.08 12.06
CA ASN A 94 -2.94 18.42 11.80
C ASN A 94 -3.11 18.79 10.32
N VAL A 95 -2.80 17.89 9.39
CA VAL A 95 -2.94 18.12 7.95
C VAL A 95 -4.42 18.29 7.58
N SER A 96 -5.30 17.43 8.11
CA SER A 96 -6.75 17.57 8.00
C SER A 96 -7.22 18.97 8.40
N TYR A 97 -6.69 19.53 9.49
CA TYR A 97 -7.06 20.86 9.96
C TYR A 97 -6.51 21.99 9.08
N VAL A 98 -5.31 21.83 8.49
CA VAL A 98 -4.80 22.78 7.49
C VAL A 98 -5.68 22.80 6.24
N TYR A 99 -6.07 21.62 5.74
CA TYR A 99 -7.02 21.53 4.62
C TYR A 99 -8.38 22.13 4.96
N HIS A 100 -8.85 21.94 6.19
CA HIS A 100 -10.09 22.57 6.65
C HIS A 100 -10.01 24.10 6.63
N ALA A 101 -8.85 24.67 6.99
CA ALA A 101 -8.60 26.11 6.91
C ALA A 101 -8.55 26.63 5.46
N MET A 102 -7.95 25.86 4.54
CA MET A 102 -8.00 26.18 3.10
C MET A 102 -9.43 26.16 2.57
N TYR A 103 -10.23 25.14 2.92
CA TYR A 103 -11.66 25.09 2.61
C TYR A 103 -12.37 26.35 3.11
N ALA A 104 -12.19 26.69 4.39
CA ALA A 104 -12.83 27.85 5.00
C ALA A 104 -12.42 29.17 4.34
N TYR A 105 -11.20 29.28 3.82
CA TYR A 105 -10.72 30.44 3.05
C TYR A 105 -11.38 30.51 1.66
N PHE A 106 -11.32 29.44 0.88
CA PHE A 106 -11.86 29.44 -0.50
C PHE A 106 -13.40 29.46 -0.56
N ASP A 107 -14.08 29.05 0.51
CA ASP A 107 -15.54 29.12 0.60
C ASP A 107 -16.06 30.54 0.91
N ARG A 108 -15.20 31.47 1.33
CA ARG A 108 -15.60 32.86 1.63
C ARG A 108 -16.28 33.52 0.43
N ASP A 109 -17.19 34.44 0.70
CA ASP A 109 -17.89 35.22 -0.31
C ASP A 109 -16.96 36.13 -1.12
N ASN A 110 -15.89 36.64 -0.50
CA ASN A 110 -14.90 37.51 -1.13
C ASN A 110 -13.77 36.77 -1.88
N VAL A 111 -13.70 35.44 -1.79
CA VAL A 111 -12.79 34.58 -2.59
C VAL A 111 -13.59 33.77 -3.61
N ALA A 112 -14.66 33.11 -3.15
CA ALA A 112 -15.70 32.43 -3.95
C ALA A 112 -15.20 31.35 -4.92
N LEU A 113 -14.04 30.75 -4.68
CA LEU A 113 -13.51 29.64 -5.48
C LEU A 113 -14.08 28.29 -5.00
N LYS A 114 -15.39 28.09 -5.20
CA LYS A 114 -16.13 26.93 -4.67
C LYS A 114 -15.58 25.56 -5.11
N GLY A 115 -14.93 25.47 -6.27
CA GLY A 115 -14.26 24.25 -6.73
C GLY A 115 -13.06 23.88 -5.84
N LEU A 116 -12.21 24.85 -5.51
CA LEU A 116 -11.10 24.66 -4.58
C LEU A 116 -11.61 24.41 -3.16
N ALA A 117 -12.64 25.14 -2.72
CA ALA A 117 -13.26 24.91 -1.42
C ALA A 117 -13.75 23.46 -1.27
N LYS A 118 -14.45 22.95 -2.28
CA LYS A 118 -14.89 21.55 -2.31
C LYS A 118 -13.71 20.58 -2.25
N PHE A 119 -12.68 20.78 -3.08
CA PHE A 119 -11.48 19.95 -3.08
C PHE A 119 -10.83 19.88 -1.70
N PHE A 120 -10.54 21.02 -1.07
CA PHE A 120 -9.89 21.04 0.24
C PHE A 120 -10.78 20.51 1.38
N LYS A 121 -12.11 20.58 1.23
CA LYS A 121 -13.03 19.93 2.17
C LYS A 121 -12.92 18.41 2.07
N GLU A 122 -12.90 17.87 0.85
CA GLU A 122 -12.74 16.44 0.60
C GLU A 122 -11.36 15.96 1.09
N SER A 123 -10.28 16.67 0.79
CA SER A 123 -8.93 16.35 1.31
C SER A 123 -8.86 16.40 2.84
N SER A 124 -9.53 17.38 3.47
CA SER A 124 -9.61 17.44 4.94
C SER A 124 -10.32 16.22 5.54
N GLU A 125 -11.39 15.76 4.91
CA GLU A 125 -12.13 14.57 5.33
C GLU A 125 -11.30 13.29 5.13
N GLU A 126 -10.56 13.19 4.03
CA GLU A 126 -9.66 12.07 3.71
C GLU A 126 -8.54 11.89 4.75
N GLU A 127 -7.81 12.96 5.10
CA GLU A 127 -6.76 12.87 6.13
C GLU A 127 -7.32 12.52 7.51
N ARG A 128 -8.56 12.93 7.80
CA ARG A 128 -9.23 12.51 9.03
C ARG A 128 -9.53 11.01 9.02
N GLU A 129 -9.94 10.44 7.89
CA GLU A 129 -10.12 9.00 7.74
C GLU A 129 -8.80 8.23 7.88
N HIS A 130 -7.68 8.80 7.41
CA HIS A 130 -6.33 8.24 7.66
C HIS A 130 -6.01 8.19 9.15
N ALA A 131 -6.24 9.29 9.88
CA ALA A 131 -6.04 9.33 11.33
C ALA A 131 -6.88 8.26 12.05
N GLU A 132 -8.15 8.11 11.68
CA GLU A 132 -9.07 7.12 12.25
C GLU A 132 -8.64 5.68 11.97
N LYS A 133 -8.13 5.39 10.75
CA LYS A 133 -7.55 4.09 10.42
C LYS A 133 -6.36 3.74 11.32
N PHE A 134 -5.45 4.68 11.58
CA PHE A 134 -4.34 4.45 12.51
C PHE A 134 -4.82 4.28 13.95
N MET A 135 -5.82 5.05 14.40
CA MET A 135 -6.41 4.87 15.73
C MET A 135 -7.05 3.48 15.90
N GLU A 136 -7.76 3.00 14.88
CA GLU A 136 -8.33 1.66 14.89
C GLU A 136 -7.24 0.59 14.95
N TYR A 137 -6.17 0.73 14.16
CA TYR A 137 -5.01 -0.15 14.21
C TYR A 137 -4.33 -0.16 15.58
N GLN A 138 -4.07 1.02 16.16
CA GLN A 138 -3.50 1.19 17.50
C GLN A 138 -4.31 0.43 18.55
N ASN A 139 -5.63 0.61 18.54
CA ASN A 139 -6.54 -0.06 19.47
C ASN A 139 -6.57 -1.58 19.24
N LYS A 140 -6.59 -2.04 17.98
CA LYS A 140 -6.51 -3.46 17.61
C LYS A 140 -5.23 -4.13 18.13
N ARG A 141 -4.09 -3.44 18.10
CA ARG A 141 -2.80 -3.94 18.61
C ARG A 141 -2.65 -3.82 20.14
N GLY A 142 -3.65 -3.28 20.84
CA GLY A 142 -3.60 -3.06 22.28
C GLY A 142 -2.70 -1.90 22.72
N GLY A 143 -2.42 -0.97 21.82
CA GLY A 143 -1.81 0.33 22.13
C GLY A 143 -2.83 1.34 22.64
N LYS A 144 -2.34 2.48 23.14
CA LYS A 144 -3.19 3.61 23.55
C LYS A 144 -3.04 4.74 22.55
N VAL A 145 -4.16 5.33 22.13
CA VAL A 145 -4.17 6.55 21.32
C VAL A 145 -3.87 7.76 22.21
N LYS A 146 -2.92 8.59 21.80
CA LYS A 146 -2.52 9.83 22.47
C LYS A 146 -2.66 11.01 21.49
N LEU A 147 -3.80 11.69 21.57
CA LEU A 147 -4.03 12.92 20.80
C LEU A 147 -3.32 14.10 21.47
N GLN A 148 -2.75 14.96 20.64
CA GLN A 148 -2.02 16.15 21.04
C GLN A 148 -2.75 17.41 20.59
N SER A 149 -2.26 18.56 21.06
CA SER A 149 -2.73 19.85 20.56
C SER A 149 -2.39 20.01 19.09
N ILE A 150 -3.40 20.32 18.29
CA ILE A 150 -3.26 20.71 16.89
C ILE A 150 -2.89 22.19 16.83
N LEU A 151 -1.89 22.55 16.02
CA LEU A 151 -1.53 23.96 15.86
C LEU A 151 -2.59 24.72 15.07
N MET A 152 -2.75 26.00 15.40
CA MET A 152 -3.63 26.90 14.66
C MET A 152 -3.07 27.13 13.24
N PRO A 153 -3.83 26.82 12.17
CA PRO A 153 -3.37 26.96 10.81
C PRO A 153 -3.43 28.43 10.34
N LEU A 154 -2.77 28.71 9.21
CA LEU A 154 -2.94 29.98 8.51
C LEU A 154 -4.42 30.18 8.12
N SER A 155 -4.89 31.42 8.28
CA SER A 155 -6.24 31.82 7.90
C SER A 155 -6.29 32.61 6.60
N GLU A 156 -5.14 33.09 6.12
CA GLU A 156 -4.99 33.84 4.88
C GLU A 156 -3.96 33.13 3.98
N PHE A 157 -4.29 32.98 2.71
CA PHE A 157 -3.46 32.28 1.73
C PHE A 157 -3.03 33.19 0.57
N ASP A 158 -3.22 34.50 0.72
CA ASP A 158 -2.90 35.48 -0.31
C ASP A 158 -1.38 35.56 -0.53
N HIS A 159 -0.93 35.34 -1.77
CA HIS A 159 0.50 35.30 -2.11
C HIS A 159 0.81 36.28 -3.25
N ALA A 160 1.70 37.24 -2.99
CA ALA A 160 1.96 38.37 -3.89
C ALA A 160 2.33 37.98 -5.33
N GLU A 161 3.06 36.88 -5.51
CA GLU A 161 3.51 36.44 -6.83
C GLU A 161 2.67 35.31 -7.45
N LYS A 162 2.00 34.51 -6.60
CA LYS A 162 1.37 33.25 -7.03
C LYS A 162 -0.16 33.36 -7.05
N GLY A 163 -0.71 34.36 -6.37
CA GLY A 163 -2.13 34.35 -6.01
C GLY A 163 -2.42 33.28 -4.96
N ASP A 164 -3.63 33.33 -4.42
CA ASP A 164 -4.12 32.44 -3.38
C ASP A 164 -4.27 30.98 -3.84
N ALA A 165 -4.86 30.76 -5.02
CA ALA A 165 -5.18 29.45 -5.56
C ALA A 165 -3.93 28.59 -5.82
N LEU A 166 -2.93 29.16 -6.51
CA LEU A 166 -1.68 28.45 -6.82
C LEU A 166 -0.89 28.19 -5.54
N TYR A 167 -0.77 29.19 -4.65
CA TYR A 167 -0.08 29.03 -3.38
C TYR A 167 -0.70 27.94 -2.52
N ALA A 168 -2.03 27.89 -2.41
CA ALA A 168 -2.70 26.84 -1.64
C ALA A 168 -2.50 25.45 -2.24
N MET A 169 -2.50 25.31 -3.57
CA MET A 169 -2.26 24.03 -4.23
C MET A 169 -0.81 23.55 -4.09
N GLU A 170 0.17 24.45 -4.14
CA GLU A 170 1.56 24.09 -3.85
C GLU A 170 1.78 23.73 -2.38
N LEU A 171 1.10 24.44 -1.47
CA LEU A 171 1.11 24.11 -0.05
C LEU A 171 0.48 22.74 0.21
N ALA A 172 -0.67 22.44 -0.41
CA ALA A 172 -1.33 21.14 -0.37
C ALA A 172 -0.40 20.03 -0.84
N LEU A 173 0.19 20.18 -2.03
CA LEU A 173 1.19 19.23 -2.54
C LEU A 173 2.36 19.03 -1.58
N SER A 174 2.84 20.10 -0.95
CA SER A 174 3.95 20.04 0.00
C SER A 174 3.55 19.35 1.30
N LEU A 175 2.30 19.52 1.76
CA LEU A 175 1.74 18.80 2.90
C LEU A 175 1.63 17.30 2.59
N GLU A 176 1.08 16.92 1.44
CA GLU A 176 1.01 15.51 1.00
C GLU A 176 2.39 14.85 1.02
N LYS A 177 3.40 15.53 0.47
CA LYS A 177 4.78 15.03 0.47
C LYS A 177 5.31 14.85 1.90
N LEU A 178 5.10 15.83 2.77
CA LEU A 178 5.57 15.79 4.14
C LEU A 178 4.89 14.68 4.95
N THR A 179 3.57 14.51 4.81
CA THR A 179 2.79 13.43 5.42
C THR A 179 3.31 12.07 4.99
N ASN A 180 3.54 11.89 3.69
CA ASN A 180 4.12 10.67 3.13
C ASN A 180 5.55 10.42 3.63
N GLU A 181 6.37 11.46 3.79
CA GLU A 181 7.69 11.32 4.39
C GLU A 181 7.63 10.85 5.85
N LYS A 182 6.73 11.40 6.66
CA LYS A 182 6.52 10.96 8.05
C LYS A 182 6.06 9.51 8.11
N LEU A 183 5.19 9.09 7.19
CA LEU A 183 4.74 7.71 7.08
C LEU A 183 5.89 6.75 6.70
N LEU A 184 6.79 7.16 5.82
CA LEU A 184 8.00 6.39 5.50
C LEU A 184 8.95 6.27 6.70
N HIS A 185 9.12 7.34 7.47
CA HIS A 185 9.88 7.29 8.72
C HIS A 185 9.24 6.34 9.74
N ALA A 186 7.91 6.35 9.83
CA ALA A 186 7.16 5.45 10.69
C ALA A 186 7.37 3.98 10.30
N HIS A 187 7.38 3.69 9.00
CA HIS A 187 7.70 2.37 8.48
C HIS A 187 9.11 1.93 8.87
N ALA A 188 10.13 2.78 8.64
CA ALA A 188 11.52 2.47 8.95
C ALA A 188 11.76 2.19 10.45
N GLY A 189 11.14 2.98 11.34
CA GLY A 189 11.25 2.80 12.80
C GLY A 189 10.64 1.50 13.32
N CYS A 190 9.75 0.86 12.55
CA CYS A 190 9.09 -0.39 12.94
C CYS A 190 9.81 -1.66 12.45
N GLN A 191 10.84 -1.56 11.60
CA GLN A 191 11.51 -2.73 11.01
C GLN A 191 12.42 -3.50 11.99
N ASP A 192 12.78 -2.93 13.15
CA ASP A 192 13.55 -3.64 14.19
C ASP A 192 12.73 -4.67 15.00
N GLY A 193 11.43 -4.81 14.71
CA GLY A 193 10.55 -5.84 15.27
C GLY A 193 9.82 -6.61 14.17
N ARG A 194 10.39 -7.75 13.74
CA ARG A 194 9.87 -8.74 12.76
C ARG A 194 8.38 -8.61 12.35
N ALA A 195 8.20 -8.42 11.03
CA ALA A 195 7.10 -8.90 10.19
C ALA A 195 5.67 -8.72 10.72
N GLU A 196 5.07 -7.55 10.53
CA GLU A 196 3.59 -7.41 10.47
C GLU A 196 3.06 -6.03 10.02
N TRP A 197 3.91 -5.13 9.49
CA TRP A 197 3.50 -3.78 9.08
C TRP A 197 3.04 -3.64 7.64
N ALA A 198 3.39 -4.59 6.76
CA ALA A 198 3.08 -4.52 5.31
C ALA A 198 1.58 -4.34 5.01
N ARG A 199 0.69 -4.81 5.90
CA ARG A 199 -0.78 -4.69 5.73
C ARG A 199 -1.36 -3.33 6.14
N ALA A 200 -0.68 -2.53 6.96
CA ALA A 200 -1.18 -1.21 7.36
C ALA A 200 -0.90 -0.14 6.29
N THR A 201 0.22 -0.25 5.58
CA THR A 201 0.58 0.63 4.45
C THR A 201 -0.34 0.42 3.25
N SER A 202 -0.75 -0.82 2.93
CA SER A 202 -1.70 -1.06 1.82
C SER A 202 -3.10 -0.43 2.04
N ILE A 203 -3.46 -0.01 3.25
CA ILE A 203 -4.77 0.59 3.57
C ILE A 203 -4.83 2.11 3.25
N MET A 204 -3.67 2.77 3.05
CA MET A 204 -3.61 4.23 2.89
C MET A 204 -3.25 4.71 1.48
N PHE A 205 -2.66 3.88 0.62
CA PHE A 205 -2.13 4.34 -0.68
C PHE A 205 -3.10 4.26 -1.89
N LEU A 206 -4.38 4.05 -1.64
CA LEU A 206 -5.41 4.10 -2.68
C LEU A 206 -6.06 5.49 -2.77
N ARG A 207 -5.46 6.32 -3.65
CA ARG A 207 -6.07 7.31 -4.57
C ARG A 207 -5.60 8.75 -4.36
N ALA A 208 -4.84 9.25 -5.32
CA ALA A 208 -4.90 10.68 -5.65
C ALA A 208 -6.23 10.93 -6.38
N PRO A 209 -6.96 12.03 -6.12
CA PRO A 209 -8.12 12.39 -6.93
C PRO A 209 -7.65 12.82 -8.32
N ALA A 210 -7.70 11.88 -9.27
CA ALA A 210 -7.60 12.14 -10.70
C ALA A 210 -8.87 12.86 -11.19
N THR A 211 -9.08 14.12 -10.79
CA THR A 211 -10.17 14.95 -11.32
C THR A 211 -9.77 16.42 -11.34
N LEU A 212 -9.08 16.85 -12.40
CA LEU A 212 -9.22 18.16 -13.08
C LEU A 212 -8.08 18.41 -14.08
N LEU A 213 -7.93 17.52 -15.06
CA LEU A 213 -7.22 17.83 -16.30
C LEU A 213 -8.21 17.69 -17.46
N HIS A 214 -9.15 18.62 -17.55
CA HIS A 214 -9.88 18.82 -18.81
C HIS A 214 -10.22 20.30 -19.03
N ARG A 215 -9.61 20.84 -20.10
CA ARG A 215 -9.92 22.10 -20.82
C ARG A 215 -9.69 23.43 -20.08
N THR A 216 -8.52 24.01 -20.31
CA THR A 216 -8.32 25.47 -20.30
C THR A 216 -8.85 26.08 -21.60
N GLY A 217 -9.84 26.96 -21.47
CA GLY A 217 -10.21 27.94 -22.48
C GLY A 217 -9.60 29.29 -22.12
N VAL A 218 -8.74 29.80 -23.00
CA VAL A 218 -8.11 31.12 -22.95
C VAL A 218 -9.16 32.22 -23.05
N ILE A 219 -9.17 33.22 -22.16
CA ILE A 219 -9.49 34.61 -22.52
C ILE A 219 -8.59 35.59 -21.73
N SER A 220 -8.04 36.50 -22.52
CA SER A 220 -7.14 37.64 -22.28
C SER A 220 -7.58 38.65 -21.23
N GLY A 221 -6.58 39.28 -20.60
CA GLY A 221 -6.76 40.38 -19.66
C GLY A 221 -7.02 41.74 -20.28
N GLU A 222 -7.44 42.67 -19.43
CA GLU A 222 -7.36 44.11 -19.65
C GLU A 222 -6.89 44.83 -18.38
N ASN A 223 -5.97 45.77 -18.59
CA ASN A 223 -5.39 46.66 -17.58
C ASN A 223 -6.42 47.67 -17.07
N LEU A 224 -6.50 47.87 -15.75
CA LEU A 224 -6.99 49.12 -15.18
C LEU A 224 -6.06 49.62 -14.08
N THR A 225 -5.53 50.81 -14.33
CA THR A 225 -4.66 51.60 -13.45
C THR A 225 -5.46 52.25 -12.33
N GLY A 226 -5.03 52.10 -11.08
CA GLY A 226 -5.54 52.84 -9.94
C GLY A 226 -4.46 53.04 -8.87
N LYS A 227 -4.18 54.30 -8.51
CA LYS A 227 -3.18 54.70 -7.50
C LYS A 227 -3.75 54.69 -6.08
N SER A 228 -2.89 54.26 -5.14
CA SER A 228 -2.66 54.78 -3.77
C SER A 228 -3.73 54.57 -2.69
N VAL A 229 -3.35 53.96 -1.55
CA VAL A 229 -3.14 54.60 -0.20
C VAL A 229 -2.74 53.51 0.83
N SER A 230 -1.67 53.72 1.60
CA SER A 230 -1.23 52.97 2.81
C SER A 230 -1.83 53.59 4.10
N PRO A 231 -2.07 52.90 5.24
CA PRO A 231 -1.02 52.42 6.21
C PRO A 231 -1.49 51.25 7.17
N PRO A 232 -0.86 50.94 8.34
CA PRO A 232 0.53 51.06 8.77
C PRO A 232 1.21 49.70 9.06
N SER A 233 2.53 49.72 8.97
CA SER A 233 3.47 48.68 9.40
C SER A 233 3.54 48.53 10.93
N VAL A 234 3.39 47.31 11.45
CA VAL A 234 3.79 46.96 12.82
C VAL A 234 5.19 46.37 12.77
N VAL A 235 6.13 47.11 13.38
CA VAL A 235 7.51 46.69 13.64
C VAL A 235 7.49 45.76 14.86
N VAL A 236 7.99 44.53 14.71
CA VAL A 236 8.34 43.69 15.87
C VAL A 236 9.86 43.72 16.02
N CYS A 237 10.31 44.30 17.13
CA CYS A 237 11.72 44.40 17.49
C CYS A 237 12.36 43.01 17.67
N ALA A 238 13.48 42.79 17.00
CA ALA A 238 14.38 41.68 17.28
C ALA A 238 15.24 42.01 18.51
N ALA A 239 15.15 41.18 19.56
CA ALA A 239 16.16 41.10 20.61
C ALA A 239 17.06 39.90 20.34
N ALA A 240 18.37 40.15 20.27
CA ALA A 240 19.38 39.12 20.01
C ALA A 240 19.97 38.54 21.31
N LYS A 241 20.40 37.27 21.16
CA LYS A 241 21.37 36.48 21.95
C LYS A 241 20.89 35.68 23.17
N GLY A 242 21.03 34.36 23.03
CA GLY A 242 21.21 33.40 24.13
C GLY A 242 21.20 31.97 23.61
N SER A 243 22.37 31.38 23.35
CA SER A 243 22.53 29.97 23.03
C SER A 243 22.24 29.12 24.28
N SER A 244 21.07 28.50 24.33
CA SER A 244 20.80 27.34 25.17
C SER A 244 19.77 26.45 24.46
N ASN A 245 20.16 25.19 24.20
CA ASN A 245 19.26 24.15 23.69
C ASN A 245 18.31 23.70 24.81
N ASN A 246 17.40 24.56 25.23
CA ASN A 246 16.20 24.20 25.96
C ASN A 246 15.00 24.58 25.09
N ARG A 247 14.67 23.72 24.11
CA ARG A 247 13.32 23.74 23.55
C ARG A 247 12.37 23.39 24.71
N PRO A 248 11.36 24.23 25.04
CA PRO A 248 10.32 23.81 25.95
C PRO A 248 9.71 22.52 25.41
N ILE A 249 9.39 21.55 26.27
CA ILE A 249 8.56 20.40 25.89
C ILE A 249 7.14 20.94 25.69
N THR A 250 6.92 21.64 24.59
CA THR A 250 5.59 21.85 24.03
C THR A 250 5.19 20.48 23.51
N GLY A 251 4.07 19.92 23.97
CA GLY A 251 3.56 18.62 23.51
C GLY A 251 3.06 18.64 22.06
N VAL A 252 3.73 19.43 21.20
CA VAL A 252 3.49 19.63 19.78
C VAL A 252 4.53 18.77 19.05
N VAL A 253 4.09 17.66 18.47
CA VAL A 253 4.98 16.72 17.74
C VAL A 253 5.07 17.04 16.25
N PHE A 254 4.19 17.88 15.72
CA PHE A 254 4.19 18.27 14.31
C PHE A 254 3.81 19.75 14.15
N GLU A 255 4.64 20.48 13.42
CA GLU A 255 4.43 21.90 13.11
C GLU A 255 4.27 22.11 11.59
N PRO A 256 3.06 21.92 11.01
CA PRO A 256 2.87 21.79 9.56
C PRO A 256 3.53 22.92 8.77
N PHE A 257 3.33 24.17 9.18
CA PHE A 257 3.85 25.34 8.47
C PHE A 257 5.34 25.57 8.64
N GLU A 258 5.95 25.11 9.73
CA GLU A 258 7.40 25.20 9.90
C GLU A 258 8.12 24.09 9.13
N GLU A 259 7.56 22.88 9.15
CA GLU A 259 8.13 21.71 8.48
C GLU A 259 7.92 21.77 6.95
N VAL A 260 6.76 22.23 6.48
CA VAL A 260 6.45 22.32 5.04
C VAL A 260 7.25 23.39 4.31
N LYS A 261 7.80 24.41 5.01
CA LYS A 261 8.63 25.45 4.37
C LYS A 261 9.76 24.87 3.53
N LYS A 262 10.35 23.77 3.98
CA LYS A 262 11.43 23.10 3.24
C LYS A 262 10.90 22.52 1.92
N GLU A 263 9.80 21.77 1.97
CA GLU A 263 9.19 21.15 0.78
C GLU A 263 8.62 22.19 -0.18
N LEU A 264 7.99 23.24 0.35
CA LEU A 264 7.43 24.35 -0.43
C LEU A 264 8.50 25.09 -1.24
N ASN A 265 9.68 25.28 -0.65
CA ASN A 265 10.83 25.88 -1.35
C ASN A 265 11.44 24.94 -2.42
N LEU A 266 11.15 23.64 -2.37
CA LEU A 266 11.62 22.64 -3.33
C LEU A 266 10.61 22.39 -4.47
N VAL A 267 9.42 22.99 -4.42
CA VAL A 267 8.43 22.90 -5.50
C VAL A 267 9.05 23.44 -6.79
N PRO A 268 9.16 22.62 -7.86
CA PRO A 268 9.77 23.06 -9.10
C PRO A 268 9.02 24.22 -9.76
N ASN A 269 9.73 25.29 -10.12
CA ASN A 269 9.19 26.40 -10.91
C ASN A 269 9.41 26.21 -12.43
N VAL A 270 10.06 25.11 -12.84
CA VAL A 270 10.39 24.81 -14.24
C VAL A 270 9.32 23.86 -14.81
N PRO A 271 8.62 24.22 -15.91
CA PRO A 271 7.49 23.43 -16.44
C PRO A 271 7.79 21.97 -16.79
N GLN A 272 9.05 21.63 -17.06
CA GLN A 272 9.46 20.29 -17.49
C GLN A 272 9.80 19.35 -16.30
N GLN A 273 9.80 19.85 -15.07
CA GLN A 273 10.05 19.06 -13.87
C GLN A 273 8.73 18.61 -13.25
N SER A 274 8.69 17.37 -12.75
CA SER A 274 7.49 16.84 -12.09
C SER A 274 7.33 17.47 -10.71
N LEU A 275 6.14 17.98 -10.44
CA LEU A 275 5.75 18.47 -9.13
C LEU A 275 5.58 17.33 -8.11
N ALA A 276 5.14 16.14 -8.57
CA ALA A 276 4.81 15.02 -7.71
C ALA A 276 6.02 14.17 -7.27
N ARG A 277 7.13 14.20 -8.03
CA ARG A 277 8.28 13.33 -7.77
C ARG A 277 8.84 13.54 -6.36
N GLN A 278 8.88 12.47 -5.57
CA GLN A 278 9.40 12.47 -4.20
C GLN A 278 10.02 11.10 -3.90
N LYS A 279 11.27 11.11 -3.42
CA LYS A 279 12.04 9.90 -3.06
C LYS A 279 11.95 8.78 -4.12
N TYR A 280 11.93 9.17 -5.40
CA TYR A 280 11.84 8.28 -6.54
C TYR A 280 13.11 8.43 -7.38
N ALA A 281 14.04 7.50 -7.15
CA ALA A 281 15.38 7.52 -7.72
C ALA A 281 15.36 7.24 -9.24
N ASP A 282 16.36 7.73 -9.95
CA ASP A 282 16.47 7.53 -11.42
C ASP A 282 16.60 6.04 -11.77
N ASP A 283 17.27 5.24 -10.94
CA ASP A 283 17.34 3.77 -11.09
C ASP A 283 15.94 3.13 -10.98
N SER A 284 15.09 3.61 -10.06
CA SER A 284 13.69 3.17 -9.92
C SER A 284 12.85 3.57 -11.14
N GLU A 285 13.01 4.80 -11.63
CA GLU A 285 12.35 5.25 -12.86
C GLU A 285 12.81 4.42 -14.08
N SER A 286 14.09 4.11 -14.18
CA SER A 286 14.65 3.32 -15.29
C SER A 286 14.12 1.88 -15.27
N VAL A 287 14.12 1.22 -14.10
CA VAL A 287 13.69 -0.18 -14.04
C VAL A 287 12.20 -0.33 -14.34
N ILE A 288 11.36 0.65 -13.98
CA ILE A 288 9.95 0.66 -14.39
C ILE A 288 9.81 0.84 -15.90
N ASN A 289 10.61 1.70 -16.54
CA ASN A 289 10.61 1.82 -18.01
C ASN A 289 11.08 0.53 -18.71
N GLU A 290 12.05 -0.17 -18.12
CA GLU A 290 12.48 -1.48 -18.59
C GLU A 290 11.36 -2.52 -18.46
N GLN A 291 10.68 -2.57 -17.32
CA GLN A 291 9.57 -3.51 -17.09
C GLN A 291 8.38 -3.23 -18.03
N ILE A 292 8.01 -1.96 -18.26
CA ILE A 292 7.01 -1.58 -19.27
C ILE A 292 7.35 -2.19 -20.63
N ASN A 293 8.63 -2.14 -21.03
CA ASN A 293 9.06 -2.72 -22.29
C ASN A 293 9.05 -4.26 -22.27
N VAL A 294 9.34 -4.90 -21.13
CA VAL A 294 9.18 -6.36 -20.97
C VAL A 294 7.74 -6.76 -21.25
N GLU A 295 6.75 -6.17 -20.57
CA GLU A 295 5.34 -6.54 -20.74
C GLU A 295 4.83 -6.27 -22.16
N TYR A 296 5.22 -5.14 -22.78
CA TYR A 296 4.90 -4.89 -24.19
C TYR A 296 5.49 -5.92 -25.16
N ASN A 297 6.72 -6.40 -24.91
CA ASN A 297 7.31 -7.43 -25.76
C ASN A 297 6.60 -8.79 -25.56
N VAL A 298 6.23 -9.15 -24.33
CA VAL A 298 5.49 -10.39 -24.05
C VAL A 298 4.09 -10.32 -24.69
N SER A 299 3.39 -9.20 -24.54
CA SER A 299 2.12 -8.92 -25.23
C SER A 299 2.23 -9.14 -26.74
N TYR A 300 3.30 -8.65 -27.38
CA TYR A 300 3.50 -8.80 -28.82
C TYR A 300 3.85 -10.22 -29.25
N VAL A 301 4.60 -10.97 -28.41
CA VAL A 301 4.87 -12.40 -28.64
C VAL A 301 3.58 -13.22 -28.53
N TYR A 302 2.73 -12.96 -27.53
CA TYR A 302 1.42 -13.61 -27.42
C TYR A 302 0.51 -13.28 -28.60
N HIS A 303 0.56 -12.04 -29.10
CA HIS A 303 -0.17 -11.67 -30.31
C HIS A 303 0.29 -12.46 -31.55
N ALA A 304 1.60 -12.73 -31.66
CA ALA A 304 2.15 -13.56 -32.72
C ALA A 304 1.74 -15.03 -32.60
N MET A 305 1.68 -15.57 -31.37
CA MET A 305 1.13 -16.90 -31.12
C MET A 305 -0.34 -16.99 -31.50
N TYR A 306 -1.16 -16.00 -31.13
CA TYR A 306 -2.55 -15.88 -31.59
C TYR A 306 -2.63 -15.95 -33.12
N ALA A 307 -1.86 -15.12 -33.82
CA ALA A 307 -1.86 -15.07 -35.28
C ALA A 307 -1.46 -16.40 -35.94
N TYR A 308 -0.61 -17.20 -35.29
CA TYR A 308 -0.25 -18.55 -35.75
C TYR A 308 -1.40 -19.55 -35.54
N PHE A 309 -2.00 -19.61 -34.34
CA PHE A 309 -3.05 -20.58 -34.03
C PHE A 309 -4.39 -20.27 -34.70
N ASP A 310 -4.62 -19.01 -35.09
CA ASP A 310 -5.85 -18.59 -35.79
C ASP A 310 -5.85 -18.98 -37.29
N ARG A 311 -4.70 -19.38 -37.85
CA ARG A 311 -4.59 -19.83 -39.25
C ARG A 311 -5.53 -21.01 -39.53
N ASP A 312 -6.11 -21.04 -40.72
CA ASP A 312 -7.06 -22.08 -41.13
C ASP A 312 -6.46 -23.49 -41.16
N ASN A 313 -5.16 -23.59 -41.42
CA ASN A 313 -4.43 -24.86 -41.49
C ASN A 313 -3.86 -25.33 -40.13
N VAL A 314 -3.99 -24.52 -39.07
CA VAL A 314 -3.65 -24.90 -37.68
C VAL A 314 -4.94 -25.16 -36.89
N ALA A 315 -5.89 -24.23 -36.96
CA ALA A 315 -7.28 -24.38 -36.48
C ALA A 315 -7.45 -24.80 -35.00
N LEU A 316 -6.55 -24.34 -34.11
CA LEU A 316 -6.68 -24.52 -32.65
C LEU A 316 -7.26 -23.24 -32.02
N LYS A 317 -8.59 -23.15 -32.03
CA LYS A 317 -9.31 -21.91 -31.69
C LYS A 317 -9.28 -21.59 -30.19
N GLY A 318 -9.19 -22.59 -29.32
CA GLY A 318 -8.99 -22.38 -27.89
C GLY A 318 -7.64 -21.74 -27.59
N LEU A 319 -6.56 -22.24 -28.19
CA LEU A 319 -5.23 -21.65 -28.06
C LEU A 319 -5.17 -20.25 -28.68
N ALA A 320 -5.81 -20.05 -29.84
CA ALA A 320 -5.89 -18.72 -30.45
C ALA A 320 -6.60 -17.72 -29.53
N LYS A 321 -7.75 -18.09 -28.95
CA LYS A 321 -8.47 -17.27 -27.96
C LYS A 321 -7.58 -16.96 -26.75
N PHE A 322 -6.98 -17.98 -26.14
CA PHE A 322 -6.12 -17.85 -24.97
C PHE A 322 -4.97 -16.86 -25.22
N PHE A 323 -4.19 -17.04 -26.29
CA PHE A 323 -3.06 -16.14 -26.57
C PHE A 323 -3.48 -14.73 -26.98
N LYS A 324 -4.69 -14.55 -27.52
CA LYS A 324 -5.24 -13.22 -27.77
C LYS A 324 -5.58 -12.51 -26.45
N GLU A 325 -6.26 -13.21 -25.54
CA GLU A 325 -6.61 -12.69 -24.21
C GLU A 325 -5.34 -12.39 -23.40
N SER A 326 -4.36 -13.30 -23.37
CA SER A 326 -3.06 -13.04 -22.71
C SER A 326 -2.30 -11.86 -23.33
N SER A 327 -2.37 -11.67 -24.65
CA SER A 327 -1.77 -10.48 -25.30
C SER A 327 -2.40 -9.18 -24.81
N GLU A 328 -3.72 -9.16 -24.60
CA GLU A 328 -4.45 -8.01 -24.07
C GLU A 328 -4.11 -7.77 -22.58
N GLU A 329 -4.08 -8.82 -21.77
CA GLU A 329 -3.69 -8.80 -20.34
C GLU A 329 -2.27 -8.23 -20.14
N GLU A 330 -1.27 -8.71 -20.89
CA GLU A 330 0.09 -8.17 -20.78
C GLU A 330 0.22 -6.70 -21.22
N ARG A 331 -0.66 -6.24 -22.12
CA ARG A 331 -0.72 -4.82 -22.45
C ARG A 331 -1.29 -4.01 -21.29
N GLU A 332 -2.30 -4.53 -20.60
CA GLU A 332 -2.84 -3.91 -19.38
C GLU A 332 -1.79 -3.86 -18.26
N HIS A 333 -0.96 -4.90 -18.10
CA HIS A 333 0.20 -4.86 -17.19
C HIS A 333 1.16 -3.72 -17.53
N ALA A 334 1.51 -3.55 -18.81
CA ALA A 334 2.37 -2.45 -19.27
C ALA A 334 1.75 -1.07 -18.97
N GLU A 335 0.45 -0.92 -19.22
CA GLU A 335 -0.30 0.31 -18.93
C GLU A 335 -0.36 0.61 -17.43
N LYS A 336 -0.56 -0.40 -16.58
CA LYS A 336 -0.52 -0.26 -15.11
C LYS A 336 0.83 0.29 -14.64
N PHE A 337 1.94 -0.20 -15.18
CA PHE A 337 3.27 0.37 -14.90
C PHE A 337 3.45 1.80 -15.43
N MET A 338 2.88 2.13 -16.60
CA MET A 338 2.93 3.50 -17.16
C MET A 338 2.17 4.50 -16.28
N GLU A 339 0.99 4.12 -15.80
CA GLU A 339 0.20 4.92 -14.87
C GLU A 339 0.95 5.12 -13.55
N TYR A 340 1.54 4.05 -13.01
CA TYR A 340 2.35 4.11 -11.81
C TYR A 340 3.60 5.02 -11.96
N GLN A 341 4.31 4.92 -13.09
CA GLN A 341 5.45 5.78 -13.43
C GLN A 341 5.05 7.26 -13.37
N ASN A 342 3.91 7.60 -13.99
CA ASN A 342 3.38 8.97 -13.97
C ASN A 342 2.91 9.39 -12.56
N LYS A 343 2.28 8.49 -11.81
CA LYS A 343 1.85 8.72 -10.41
C LYS A 343 3.03 9.08 -9.50
N ARG A 344 4.19 8.43 -9.68
CA ARG A 344 5.43 8.72 -8.93
C ARG A 344 6.21 9.93 -9.47
N GLY A 345 5.72 10.58 -10.52
CA GLY A 345 6.37 11.74 -11.13
C GLY A 345 7.58 11.38 -12.01
N GLY A 346 7.72 10.12 -12.40
CA GLY A 346 8.63 9.67 -13.44
C GLY A 346 8.09 9.98 -14.84
N LYS A 347 8.92 9.71 -15.85
CA LYS A 347 8.60 9.91 -17.26
C LYS A 347 8.65 8.56 -17.97
N VAL A 348 7.52 8.17 -18.55
CA VAL A 348 7.46 6.99 -19.41
C VAL A 348 8.32 7.21 -20.65
N LYS A 349 9.20 6.24 -20.93
CA LYS A 349 10.05 6.20 -22.14
C LYS A 349 9.82 4.86 -22.83
N LEU A 350 8.83 4.81 -23.73
CA LEU A 350 8.57 3.62 -24.54
C LEU A 350 9.79 3.31 -25.41
N GLN A 351 10.20 2.04 -25.42
CA GLN A 351 11.34 1.54 -26.18
C GLN A 351 10.87 0.74 -27.40
N SER A 352 11.83 0.27 -28.21
CA SER A 352 11.54 -0.59 -29.36
C SER A 352 11.05 -1.96 -28.91
N ILE A 353 9.96 -2.42 -29.52
CA ILE A 353 9.50 -3.80 -29.43
C ILE A 353 10.16 -4.59 -30.58
N LEU A 354 10.78 -5.72 -30.26
CA LEU A 354 11.46 -6.54 -31.27
C LEU A 354 10.45 -7.38 -32.06
N MET A 355 10.81 -7.72 -33.30
CA MET A 355 10.01 -8.61 -34.14
C MET A 355 9.97 -10.01 -33.50
N PRO A 356 8.77 -10.55 -33.16
CA PRO A 356 8.63 -11.87 -32.57
C PRO A 356 8.78 -12.97 -33.63
N LEU A 357 8.90 -14.22 -33.17
CA LEU A 357 8.76 -15.39 -34.05
C LEU A 357 7.34 -15.45 -34.62
N SER A 358 7.21 -15.90 -35.87
CA SER A 358 5.92 -16.05 -36.55
C SER A 358 5.48 -17.50 -36.75
N GLU A 359 6.41 -18.46 -36.59
CA GLU A 359 6.17 -19.89 -36.74
C GLU A 359 6.43 -20.60 -35.41
N PHE A 360 5.48 -21.45 -35.03
CA PHE A 360 5.52 -22.22 -33.78
C PHE A 360 5.30 -23.71 -34.03
N ASP A 361 5.51 -24.18 -35.26
CA ASP A 361 5.49 -25.59 -35.58
C ASP A 361 6.70 -26.31 -34.95
N HIS A 362 6.47 -27.51 -34.42
CA HIS A 362 7.55 -28.28 -33.80
C HIS A 362 7.34 -29.77 -34.02
N ALA A 363 8.25 -30.40 -34.80
CA ALA A 363 8.12 -31.80 -35.21
C ALA A 363 7.96 -32.77 -34.01
N GLU A 364 8.80 -32.64 -32.99
CA GLU A 364 8.82 -33.56 -31.85
C GLU A 364 7.71 -33.30 -30.82
N LYS A 365 7.43 -32.04 -30.48
CA LYS A 365 6.47 -31.67 -29.43
C LYS A 365 5.05 -31.47 -29.95
N GLY A 366 4.89 -31.12 -31.22
CA GLY A 366 3.66 -30.49 -31.72
C GLY A 366 3.65 -29.00 -31.37
N ASP A 367 2.90 -28.25 -32.16
CA ASP A 367 2.76 -26.79 -32.02
C ASP A 367 2.14 -26.37 -30.67
N ALA A 368 1.05 -26.99 -30.24
CA ALA A 368 0.37 -26.64 -29.00
C ALA A 368 1.26 -26.79 -27.76
N LEU A 369 1.95 -27.93 -27.62
CA LEU A 369 2.85 -28.17 -26.50
C LEU A 369 4.08 -27.25 -26.56
N TYR A 370 4.63 -27.03 -27.76
CA TYR A 370 5.77 -26.13 -27.92
C TYR A 370 5.42 -24.69 -27.52
N ALA A 371 4.27 -24.17 -27.98
CA ALA A 371 3.83 -22.82 -27.64
C ALA A 371 3.54 -22.66 -26.14
N MET A 372 2.90 -23.64 -25.50
CA MET A 372 2.65 -23.59 -24.04
C MET A 372 3.94 -23.68 -23.21
N GLU A 373 4.94 -24.46 -23.66
CA GLU A 373 6.26 -24.47 -23.02
C GLU A 373 7.03 -23.15 -23.23
N LEU A 374 6.85 -22.51 -24.38
CA LEU A 374 7.41 -21.18 -24.66
C LEU A 374 6.73 -20.11 -23.80
N ALA A 375 5.40 -20.12 -23.71
CA ALA A 375 4.62 -19.25 -22.82
C ALA A 375 5.06 -19.41 -21.36
N LEU A 376 5.17 -20.64 -20.86
CA LEU A 376 5.67 -20.90 -19.51
C LEU A 376 7.10 -20.36 -19.28
N SER A 377 7.94 -20.41 -20.31
CA SER A 377 9.31 -19.88 -20.22
C SER A 377 9.31 -18.35 -20.21
N LEU A 378 8.42 -17.72 -20.98
CA LEU A 378 8.21 -16.27 -20.96
C LEU A 378 7.70 -15.81 -19.60
N GLU A 379 6.68 -16.45 -19.03
CA GLU A 379 6.15 -16.09 -17.71
C GLU A 379 7.20 -16.21 -16.60
N LYS A 380 8.06 -17.23 -16.66
CA LYS A 380 9.16 -17.38 -15.71
C LYS A 380 10.21 -16.28 -15.89
N LEU A 381 10.51 -15.91 -17.13
CA LEU A 381 11.44 -14.81 -17.42
C LEU A 381 10.86 -13.47 -16.97
N THR A 382 9.59 -13.19 -17.22
CA THR A 382 8.89 -11.99 -16.73
C THR A 382 8.94 -11.93 -15.22
N ASN A 383 8.69 -13.05 -14.53
CA ASN A 383 8.83 -13.11 -13.07
C ASN A 383 10.26 -12.79 -12.59
N GLU A 384 11.29 -13.30 -13.26
CA GLU A 384 12.68 -12.93 -12.94
C GLU A 384 12.94 -11.43 -13.14
N LYS A 385 12.30 -10.80 -14.13
CA LYS A 385 12.38 -9.35 -14.37
C LYS A 385 11.63 -8.54 -13.30
N LEU A 386 10.45 -8.99 -12.88
CA LEU A 386 9.70 -8.41 -11.76
C LEU A 386 10.48 -8.49 -10.45
N LEU A 387 11.09 -9.64 -10.16
CA LEU A 387 11.95 -9.81 -8.98
C LEU A 387 13.20 -8.92 -9.05
N HIS A 388 13.76 -8.69 -10.24
CA HIS A 388 14.83 -7.73 -10.43
C HIS A 388 14.36 -6.28 -10.17
N ALA A 389 13.20 -5.88 -10.69
CA ALA A 389 12.61 -4.57 -10.42
C ALA A 389 12.36 -4.36 -8.93
N HIS A 390 11.86 -5.38 -8.24
CA HIS A 390 11.69 -5.40 -6.79
C HIS A 390 13.02 -5.25 -6.04
N ALA A 391 14.06 -5.96 -6.48
CA ALA A 391 15.40 -5.83 -5.90
C ALA A 391 15.98 -4.41 -6.06
N VAL A 392 15.74 -3.75 -7.21
CA VAL A 392 16.11 -2.34 -7.43
C VAL A 392 15.35 -1.41 -6.49
N ALA A 393 14.04 -1.64 -6.30
CA ALA A 393 13.23 -0.88 -5.35
C ALA A 393 13.80 -0.98 -3.93
N ASN A 394 14.10 -2.21 -3.47
CA ASN A 394 14.70 -2.45 -2.16
C ASN A 394 16.08 -1.81 -2.01
N LYS A 395 16.95 -1.93 -3.02
CA LYS A 395 18.28 -1.31 -3.03
C LYS A 395 18.19 0.21 -2.86
N ASN A 396 17.18 0.84 -3.45
CA ASN A 396 16.95 2.28 -3.36
C ASN A 396 16.10 2.70 -2.15
N ASN A 397 15.70 1.75 -1.29
CA ASN A 397 14.77 1.95 -0.18
C ASN A 397 13.43 2.59 -0.62
N ASP A 398 12.98 2.28 -1.84
CA ASP A 398 11.67 2.71 -2.33
C ASP A 398 10.60 1.72 -1.89
N VAL A 399 10.12 1.92 -0.65
CA VAL A 399 9.16 1.03 0.01
C VAL A 399 7.85 0.92 -0.78
N GLN A 400 7.39 2.03 -1.38
CA GLN A 400 6.12 2.04 -2.08
C GLN A 400 6.21 1.38 -3.46
N LEU A 401 7.36 1.47 -4.14
CA LEU A 401 7.60 0.71 -5.37
C LEU A 401 7.70 -0.80 -5.10
N ALA A 402 8.37 -1.20 -4.01
CA ALA A 402 8.44 -2.61 -3.63
C ALA A 402 7.04 -3.18 -3.35
N ASP A 403 6.23 -2.48 -2.56
CA ASP A 403 4.84 -2.85 -2.25
C ASP A 403 3.96 -2.92 -3.50
N PHE A 404 4.08 -1.96 -4.42
CA PHE A 404 3.35 -1.97 -5.70
C PHE A 404 3.68 -3.21 -6.53
N ILE A 405 4.96 -3.58 -6.66
CA ILE A 405 5.36 -4.78 -7.41
C ILE A 405 4.84 -6.06 -6.72
N GLU A 406 4.93 -6.13 -5.39
CA GLU A 406 4.45 -7.28 -4.60
C GLU A 406 2.94 -7.48 -4.71
N SER A 407 2.17 -6.41 -4.52
CA SER A 407 0.72 -6.45 -4.41
C SER A 407 0.02 -6.62 -5.76
N GLU A 408 0.52 -5.97 -6.81
CA GLU A 408 -0.15 -5.92 -8.11
C GLU A 408 0.38 -6.94 -9.12
N PHE A 409 1.58 -7.52 -8.94
CA PHE A 409 2.20 -8.36 -9.99
C PHE A 409 2.73 -9.69 -9.48
N LEU A 410 3.51 -9.73 -8.39
CA LEU A 410 4.17 -10.99 -7.98
C LEU A 410 3.17 -12.10 -7.58
N GLY A 411 2.03 -11.74 -6.99
CA GLY A 411 0.96 -12.69 -6.71
C GLY A 411 0.31 -13.25 -7.98
N GLU A 412 -0.07 -12.36 -8.90
CA GLU A 412 -0.68 -12.71 -10.20
C GLU A 412 0.28 -13.59 -11.03
N GLN A 413 1.56 -13.25 -11.06
CA GLN A 413 2.59 -13.97 -11.80
C GLN A 413 2.75 -15.43 -11.34
N VAL A 414 2.65 -15.69 -10.02
CA VAL A 414 2.74 -17.05 -9.48
C VAL A 414 1.54 -17.91 -9.92
N GLU A 415 0.34 -17.33 -9.93
CA GLU A 415 -0.86 -18.01 -10.41
C GLU A 415 -0.80 -18.25 -11.93
N ALA A 416 -0.33 -17.28 -12.72
CA ALA A 416 -0.11 -17.44 -14.16
C ALA A 416 0.87 -18.57 -14.49
N ILE A 417 2.03 -18.60 -13.83
CA ILE A 417 3.04 -19.67 -14.01
C ILE A 417 2.44 -21.05 -13.69
N LYS A 418 1.66 -21.14 -12.62
CA LYS A 418 1.00 -22.40 -12.23
C LYS A 418 -0.04 -22.82 -13.28
N LYS A 419 -0.91 -21.91 -13.70
CA LYS A 419 -1.94 -22.16 -14.73
C LYS A 419 -1.31 -22.70 -16.02
N ILE A 420 -0.29 -22.04 -16.56
CA ILE A 420 0.38 -22.52 -17.79
C ILE A 420 1.13 -23.84 -17.54
N SER A 421 1.72 -24.04 -16.36
CA SER A 421 2.34 -25.32 -15.99
C SER A 421 1.35 -26.49 -16.02
N GLU A 422 0.12 -26.27 -15.56
CA GLU A 422 -0.96 -27.26 -15.62
C GLU A 422 -1.36 -27.56 -17.06
N TYR A 423 -1.45 -26.54 -17.93
CA TYR A 423 -1.68 -26.75 -19.37
C TYR A 423 -0.57 -27.57 -20.04
N VAL A 424 0.70 -27.28 -19.75
CA VAL A 424 1.84 -28.08 -20.22
C VAL A 424 1.72 -29.54 -19.76
N ALA A 425 1.38 -29.76 -18.49
CA ALA A 425 1.21 -31.10 -17.94
C ALA A 425 0.05 -31.87 -18.59
N GLN A 426 -1.06 -31.18 -18.86
CA GLN A 426 -2.23 -31.75 -19.54
C GLN A 426 -1.90 -32.12 -21.00
N LEU A 427 -1.26 -31.21 -21.76
CA LEU A 427 -0.84 -31.46 -23.14
C LEU A 427 0.13 -32.64 -23.26
N ARG A 428 1.10 -32.76 -22.34
CA ARG A 428 1.99 -33.93 -22.26
C ARG A 428 1.23 -35.23 -21.96
N ARG A 429 0.16 -35.16 -21.16
CA ARG A 429 -0.65 -36.32 -20.78
C ARG A 429 -1.54 -36.80 -21.92
N VAL A 430 -2.20 -35.88 -22.62
CA VAL A 430 -3.17 -36.24 -23.68
C VAL A 430 -2.49 -36.57 -25.00
N GLY A 431 -1.26 -36.08 -25.22
CA GLY A 431 -0.49 -36.34 -26.44
C GLY A 431 -1.07 -35.64 -27.68
N LYS A 432 -0.36 -35.79 -28.81
CA LYS A 432 -0.69 -35.13 -30.09
C LYS A 432 -2.01 -35.63 -30.71
N GLY A 433 -2.50 -34.90 -31.72
CA GLY A 433 -3.68 -35.29 -32.49
C GLY A 433 -4.97 -35.06 -31.69
N HIS A 434 -5.77 -36.12 -31.51
CA HIS A 434 -7.06 -36.01 -30.83
C HIS A 434 -6.96 -35.47 -29.39
N GLY A 435 -5.87 -35.78 -28.68
CA GLY A 435 -5.62 -35.26 -27.33
C GLY A 435 -5.49 -33.73 -27.30
N VAL A 436 -4.62 -33.17 -28.15
CA VAL A 436 -4.46 -31.72 -28.33
C VAL A 436 -5.78 -31.06 -28.76
N TRP A 437 -6.50 -31.65 -29.72
CA TRP A 437 -7.77 -31.09 -30.17
C TRP A 437 -8.80 -31.02 -29.02
N HIS A 438 -8.92 -32.07 -28.20
CA HIS A 438 -9.84 -32.05 -27.06
C HIS A 438 -9.39 -31.05 -25.99
N PHE A 439 -8.09 -30.94 -25.71
CA PHE A 439 -7.56 -29.90 -24.83
C PHE A 439 -7.89 -28.49 -25.36
N ASP A 440 -7.75 -28.25 -26.65
CA ASP A 440 -8.12 -26.97 -27.28
C ASP A 440 -9.62 -26.66 -27.12
N GLN A 441 -10.50 -27.66 -27.27
CA GLN A 441 -11.93 -27.49 -27.01
C GLN A 441 -12.23 -27.18 -25.52
N MET A 442 -11.48 -27.77 -24.59
CA MET A 442 -11.60 -27.43 -23.17
C MET A 442 -11.20 -25.96 -22.95
N LEU A 443 -10.05 -25.54 -23.48
CA LEU A 443 -9.53 -24.18 -23.36
C LEU A 443 -10.46 -23.14 -24.00
N LEU A 444 -11.08 -23.46 -25.14
CA LEU A 444 -12.04 -22.59 -25.82
C LEU A 444 -13.26 -22.26 -24.95
N ASN A 445 -13.72 -23.26 -24.19
CA ASN A 445 -14.90 -23.19 -23.32
C ASN A 445 -14.57 -22.78 -21.89
N GLU A 446 -13.29 -22.62 -21.55
CA GLU A 446 -12.89 -22.08 -20.26
C GLU A 446 -13.33 -20.60 -20.20
N GLU A 447 -14.17 -20.28 -19.21
CA GLU A 447 -14.53 -18.90 -18.92
C GLU A 447 -13.32 -18.22 -18.28
N ALA A 448 -13.05 -16.97 -18.66
CA ALA A 448 -12.06 -16.15 -17.98
C ALA A 448 -12.46 -16.05 -16.51
N VAL A 449 -11.63 -16.60 -15.62
CA VAL A 449 -11.77 -16.36 -14.19
C VAL A 449 -11.32 -14.92 -13.98
N VAL A 450 -12.29 -14.00 -13.95
CA VAL A 450 -12.11 -12.56 -13.68
C VAL A 450 -11.80 -12.33 -12.22
#